data_AF-A0A948PVW9-F1
#
_entry.id   AF-A0A948PVW9-F1
#
_cell.length_a   1.000
_cell.length_b   1.000
_cell.length_c   1.000
_cell.angle_alpha   90.00
_cell.angle_beta   90.00
_cell.angle_gamma   90.00
#
_symmetry.space_group_name_H-M   'P 1'
#
loop_
_entity.id
_entity.type
_entity.pdbx_description
1 polymer ?
#
loop_
_entity_poly.entity_id
_entity_poly.type
_entity_poly.pdbx_seq_one_letter_code
_entity_poly.pdbx_strand_id
1 'polypeptide(L)'
;MRFVLFVNAKTLLTIFIHLIPKEHLLERFRQALFKELFRLGVPPGKATEETVKFRDFSLEKNTDRSVVGSMNELAFEYKVFLAMHIEEYGLFDPEAAQISANQTPHLNRERSFPDEYVLELFGVEEQKVRFH
;
A
#
# COMPACT_ATOMS: atom_id res chain seq x y z
N MET A 1 -2.42 -13.27 -14.39
CA MET A 1 -1.43 -12.25 -13.96
C MET A 1 -1.07 -12.49 -12.50
N ARG A 2 0.17 -12.25 -12.05
CA ARG A 2 0.58 -12.44 -10.64
C ARG A 2 1.06 -11.12 -10.05
N PHE A 3 0.61 -10.83 -8.83
CA PHE A 3 0.92 -9.60 -8.10
C PHE A 3 1.51 -9.94 -6.74
N VAL A 4 2.17 -8.94 -6.16
CA VAL A 4 2.67 -8.96 -4.78
C VAL A 4 2.04 -7.82 -4.03
N LEU A 5 1.49 -8.13 -2.86
CA LEU A 5 1.02 -7.18 -1.87
C LEU A 5 2.12 -7.00 -0.82
N PHE A 6 2.61 -5.78 -0.69
CA PHE A 6 3.46 -5.35 0.41
C PHE A 6 2.61 -4.60 1.42
N VAL A 7 2.86 -4.85 2.70
CA VAL A 7 2.13 -4.21 3.80
C VAL A 7 3.16 -3.71 4.81
N ASN A 8 3.08 -2.44 5.17
CA ASN A 8 3.83 -1.94 6.31
C ASN A 8 3.20 -2.45 7.61
N ALA A 9 3.94 -3.20 8.43
CA ALA A 9 3.38 -3.78 9.66
C ALA A 9 2.83 -2.73 10.65
N LYS A 10 3.39 -1.51 10.66
CA LYS A 10 2.99 -0.43 11.56
C LYS A 10 1.78 0.34 11.03
N THR A 11 1.78 0.74 9.76
CA THR A 11 0.71 1.59 9.21
C THR A 11 -0.37 0.82 8.45
N LEU A 12 -0.13 -0.45 8.10
CA LEU A 12 -0.88 -1.21 7.08
C LEU A 12 -0.90 -0.56 5.70
N LEU A 13 -0.02 0.43 5.44
CA LEU A 13 0.11 0.99 4.10
C LEU A 13 0.41 -0.15 3.12
N THR A 14 -0.48 -0.28 2.14
CA THR A 14 -0.40 -1.31 1.11
C THR A 14 0.24 -0.76 -0.15
N ILE A 15 1.14 -1.57 -0.72
CA ILE A 15 1.72 -1.35 -2.05
C ILE A 15 1.50 -2.62 -2.87
N PHE A 16 0.88 -2.46 -4.03
CA PHE A 16 0.52 -3.56 -4.91
C PHE A 16 1.25 -3.42 -6.25
N ILE A 17 2.06 -4.41 -6.61
CA ILE A 17 2.85 -4.37 -7.84
C ILE A 17 2.83 -5.69 -8.59
N HIS A 18 3.06 -5.62 -9.90
CA HIS A 18 3.28 -6.81 -10.72
C HIS A 18 4.55 -7.55 -10.27
N LEU A 19 4.43 -8.87 -10.16
CA LEU A 19 5.54 -9.73 -9.77
C LEU A 19 6.61 -9.84 -10.87
N ILE A 20 6.21 -9.77 -12.13
CA ILE A 20 7.08 -10.08 -13.28
C ILE A 20 7.57 -8.77 -13.91
N PRO A 21 8.88 -8.67 -14.29
CA PRO A 21 9.98 -9.60 -13.99
C PRO A 21 10.46 -9.55 -12.53
N LYS A 22 10.77 -10.70 -11.90
CA LYS A 22 11.03 -10.79 -10.44
C LYS A 22 12.31 -10.06 -10.02
N GLU A 23 13.31 -10.03 -10.88
CA GLU A 23 14.60 -9.35 -10.71
C GLU A 23 14.46 -7.85 -10.45
N HIS A 24 13.40 -7.22 -10.95
CA HIS A 24 13.11 -5.80 -10.73
C HIS A 24 12.05 -5.56 -9.64
N LEU A 25 11.69 -6.58 -8.85
CA LEU A 25 10.62 -6.47 -7.85
C LEU A 25 10.90 -5.35 -6.83
N LEU A 26 12.13 -5.27 -6.32
CA LEU A 26 12.53 -4.23 -5.37
C LEU A 26 12.48 -2.83 -5.98
N GLU A 27 13.02 -2.69 -7.19
CA GLU A 27 13.03 -1.42 -7.90
C GLU A 27 11.60 -0.91 -8.12
N ARG A 28 10.71 -1.79 -8.58
CA ARG A 28 9.28 -1.48 -8.73
C ARG A 28 8.61 -1.17 -7.41
N PHE A 29 8.93 -1.89 -6.34
CA PHE A 29 8.42 -1.58 -5.01
C PHE A 29 8.83 -0.16 -4.58
N ARG A 30 10.09 0.22 -4.77
CA ARG A 30 10.59 1.57 -4.42
C ARG A 30 9.89 2.66 -5.25
N GLN A 31 9.70 2.42 -6.54
CA GLN A 31 8.97 3.35 -7.41
C GLN A 31 7.49 3.48 -6.98
N ALA A 32 6.83 2.36 -6.68
CA ALA A 32 5.44 2.34 -6.22
C ALA A 32 5.28 3.00 -4.84
N LEU A 33 6.20 2.74 -3.91
CA LEU A 33 6.23 3.40 -2.60
C LEU A 33 6.44 4.91 -2.75
N PHE A 34 7.36 5.35 -3.61
CA PHE A 34 7.55 6.77 -3.89
C PHE A 34 6.26 7.41 -4.42
N LYS A 35 5.63 6.78 -5.42
CA LYS A 35 4.37 7.24 -6.01
C LYS A 35 3.28 7.35 -4.95
N GLU A 36 3.14 6.35 -4.09
CA GLU A 36 2.14 6.33 -3.04
C GLU A 36 2.38 7.41 -1.99
N LEU A 37 3.61 7.54 -1.48
CA LEU A 37 3.94 8.60 -0.52
C LEU A 37 3.68 9.99 -1.12
N PHE A 38 4.06 10.20 -2.37
CA PHE A 38 3.80 11.45 -3.06
C PHE A 38 2.29 11.71 -3.24
N ARG A 39 1.50 10.69 -3.61
CA ARG A 39 0.04 10.75 -3.73
C ARG A 39 -0.62 11.14 -2.39
N LEU A 40 -0.08 10.64 -1.28
CA LEU A 40 -0.56 10.98 0.07
C LEU A 40 -0.23 12.43 0.46
N GLY A 41 0.67 13.11 -0.24
CA GLY A 41 1.10 14.48 0.06
C GLY A 41 2.44 14.56 0.79
N VAL A 42 3.18 13.45 0.91
CA VAL A 42 4.53 13.46 1.47
C VAL A 42 5.47 14.25 0.54
N PRO A 43 6.23 15.25 1.05
CA PRO A 43 7.17 16.01 0.23
C PRO A 43 8.16 15.12 -0.53
N PRO A 44 8.47 15.40 -1.81
CA PRO A 44 9.34 14.56 -2.63
C PRO A 44 10.70 14.22 -2.01
N GLY A 45 11.29 15.16 -1.24
CA GLY A 45 12.54 14.92 -0.52
C GLY A 45 12.41 13.80 0.52
N LYS A 46 11.37 13.86 1.37
CA LYS A 46 11.08 12.84 2.38
C LYS A 46 10.71 11.49 1.76
N ALA A 47 9.93 11.49 0.67
CA ALA A 47 9.58 10.26 -0.05
C ALA A 47 10.84 9.61 -0.69
N THR A 48 11.76 10.41 -1.22
CA THR A 48 13.04 9.93 -1.75
C THR A 48 13.89 9.32 -0.64
N GLU A 49 14.03 10.01 0.49
CA GLU A 49 14.78 9.51 1.65
C GLU A 49 14.23 8.17 2.14
N GLU A 50 12.91 8.02 2.24
CA GLU A 50 12.29 6.77 2.68
C GLU A 50 12.54 5.62 1.70
N THR A 51 12.39 5.87 0.40
CA THR A 51 12.54 4.82 -0.63
C THR A 51 13.99 4.40 -0.83
N VAL A 52 14.98 5.24 -0.51
CA VAL A 52 16.41 4.90 -0.58
C VAL A 52 16.82 3.91 0.51
N LYS A 53 16.13 3.86 1.64
CA LYS A 53 16.39 2.89 2.72
C LYS A 53 16.21 1.44 2.26
N PHE A 54 15.41 1.20 1.23
CA PHE A 54 15.14 -0.13 0.67
C PHE A 54 16.14 -0.54 -0.42
N ARG A 55 17.37 0.01 -0.44
CA ARG A 55 18.42 -0.46 -1.38
C ARG A 55 18.97 -1.82 -0.98
N ASP A 56 19.14 -2.05 0.32
CA ASP A 56 19.70 -3.27 0.89
C ASP A 56 18.68 -3.89 1.86
N PHE A 57 18.04 -4.98 1.45
CA PHE A 57 17.09 -5.69 2.31
C PHE A 57 17.11 -7.21 2.03
N SER A 58 16.80 -8.00 3.05
CA SER A 58 16.52 -9.43 2.92
C SER A 58 15.01 -9.67 2.90
N LEU A 59 14.56 -10.59 2.05
CA LEU A 59 13.21 -11.15 2.14
C LEU A 59 13.25 -12.35 3.07
N GLU A 60 12.53 -12.26 4.18
CA GLU A 60 12.41 -13.33 5.15
C GLU A 60 10.96 -13.75 5.33
N LYS A 61 10.76 -14.98 5.81
CA LYS A 61 9.41 -15.46 6.10
C LYS A 61 8.86 -14.68 7.28
N ASN A 62 7.71 -14.02 7.08
CA ASN A 62 7.03 -13.33 8.16
C ASN A 62 6.50 -14.34 9.20
N THR A 63 6.88 -14.18 10.46
CA THR A 63 6.44 -15.00 11.59
C THR A 63 5.40 -14.32 12.47
N ASP A 64 5.12 -13.04 12.23
CA ASP A 64 4.10 -12.28 12.96
C ASP A 64 2.69 -12.66 12.47
N ARG A 65 1.97 -13.41 13.31
CA ARG A 65 0.62 -13.90 12.99
C ARG A 65 -0.41 -12.77 12.83
N SER A 66 -0.22 -11.64 13.51
CA SER A 66 -1.11 -10.49 13.40
C SER A 66 -0.97 -9.86 12.02
N VAL A 67 0.27 -9.60 11.60
CA VAL A 67 0.57 -9.05 10.28
C VAL A 67 0.14 -10.02 9.17
N VAL A 68 0.38 -11.32 9.33
CA VAL A 68 -0.09 -12.34 8.38
C VAL A 68 -1.62 -12.34 8.29
N GLY A 69 -2.33 -12.17 9.41
CA GLY A 69 -3.79 -12.03 9.44
C GLY A 69 -4.25 -10.84 8.58
N SER A 70 -3.70 -9.65 8.83
CA SER A 70 -4.01 -8.44 8.06
C SER A 70 -3.65 -8.59 6.58
N MET A 71 -2.52 -9.22 6.25
CA MET A 71 -2.15 -9.47 4.86
C MET A 71 -3.15 -10.37 4.13
N ASN A 72 -3.71 -11.37 4.81
CA ASN A 72 -4.72 -12.25 4.23
C ASN A 72 -6.06 -11.54 4.02
N GLU A 73 -6.48 -10.73 4.98
CA GLU A 73 -7.68 -9.90 4.90
C GLU A 73 -7.59 -8.91 3.73
N LEU A 74 -6.52 -8.12 3.68
CA LEU A 74 -6.23 -7.20 2.57
C LEU A 74 -6.17 -7.93 1.22
N ALA A 75 -5.51 -9.09 1.16
CA ALA A 75 -5.45 -9.87 -0.08
C ALA A 75 -6.82 -10.40 -0.54
N PHE A 76 -7.75 -10.64 0.39
CA PHE A 76 -9.12 -11.01 0.07
C PHE A 76 -9.91 -9.79 -0.43
N GLU A 77 -9.85 -8.67 0.30
CA GLU A 77 -10.51 -7.41 -0.07
C GLU A 77 -10.10 -6.94 -1.46
N TYR A 78 -8.81 -6.96 -1.78
CA TYR A 78 -8.30 -6.63 -3.10
C TYR A 78 -8.89 -7.52 -4.21
N LYS A 79 -9.02 -8.83 -3.96
CA LYS A 79 -9.59 -9.75 -4.95
C LYS A 79 -11.07 -9.45 -5.19
N VAL A 80 -11.82 -9.16 -4.13
CA VAL A 80 -13.23 -8.79 -4.22
C VAL A 80 -13.39 -7.48 -4.98
N PHE A 81 -12.64 -6.44 -4.59
CA PHE A 81 -12.66 -5.15 -5.27
C PHE A 81 -12.38 -5.29 -6.77
N LEU A 82 -11.29 -5.99 -7.13
CA LEU A 82 -10.93 -6.18 -8.53
C LEU A 82 -11.99 -6.97 -9.31
N ALA A 83 -12.60 -7.99 -8.71
CA ALA A 83 -13.66 -8.75 -9.36
C ALA A 83 -14.88 -7.87 -9.64
N MET A 84 -15.32 -7.08 -8.66
CA MET A 84 -16.43 -6.15 -8.81
C MET A 84 -16.12 -5.05 -9.83
N HIS A 85 -14.90 -4.48 -9.79
CA HIS A 85 -14.50 -3.42 -10.70
C HIS A 85 -14.45 -3.89 -12.17
N ILE A 86 -14.03 -5.13 -12.41
CA ILE A 86 -14.10 -5.75 -13.75
C ILE A 86 -15.54 -5.97 -14.18
N GLU A 87 -16.41 -6.44 -13.28
CA GLU A 87 -17.83 -6.66 -13.60
C GLU A 87 -18.55 -5.34 -13.94
N GLU A 88 -18.28 -4.28 -13.19
CA GLU A 88 -18.94 -2.99 -13.34
C GLU A 88 -18.37 -2.15 -14.49
N TYR A 89 -17.04 -2.12 -14.65
CA TYR A 89 -16.36 -1.22 -15.59
C TYR A 89 -15.63 -1.93 -16.73
N GLY A 90 -15.56 -3.27 -16.72
CA GLY A 90 -14.80 -4.04 -17.71
C GLY A 90 -13.28 -3.84 -17.63
N LEU A 91 -12.77 -3.24 -16.54
CA LEU A 91 -11.38 -2.82 -16.40
C LEU A 91 -10.71 -3.51 -15.21
N PHE A 92 -9.47 -3.96 -15.42
CA PHE A 92 -8.61 -4.41 -14.33
C PHE A 92 -7.79 -3.21 -13.82
N ASP A 93 -8.16 -2.66 -12.66
CA ASP A 93 -7.48 -1.50 -12.05
C ASP A 93 -6.89 -1.84 -10.66
N PRO A 94 -5.62 -2.28 -10.60
CA PRO A 94 -4.94 -2.58 -9.34
C PRO A 94 -4.60 -1.34 -8.52
N GLU A 95 -4.52 -0.16 -9.13
CA GLU A 95 -4.22 1.08 -8.43
C GLU A 95 -5.44 1.59 -7.67
N ALA A 96 -6.63 1.52 -8.29
CA ALA A 96 -7.89 1.82 -7.61
C ALA A 96 -8.11 0.90 -6.39
N ALA A 97 -7.81 -0.40 -6.53
CA ALA A 97 -7.89 -1.35 -5.42
C ALA A 97 -6.93 -0.97 -4.28
N GLN A 98 -5.71 -0.51 -4.61
CA GLN A 98 -4.75 -0.04 -3.61
C GLN A 98 -5.18 1.21 -2.88
N ILE A 99 -5.66 2.20 -3.62
CA ILE A 99 -6.17 3.45 -3.04
C ILE A 99 -7.33 3.13 -2.10
N SER A 100 -8.27 2.28 -2.53
CA SER A 100 -9.40 1.86 -1.71
C SER A 100 -8.95 1.17 -0.41
N ALA A 101 -7.98 0.26 -0.48
CA ALA A 101 -7.46 -0.41 0.72
C ALA A 101 -6.78 0.57 1.68
N ASN A 102 -5.99 1.52 1.17
CA ASN A 102 -5.30 2.51 2.00
C ASN A 102 -6.25 3.57 2.61
N GLN A 103 -7.46 3.70 2.07
CA GLN A 103 -8.53 4.60 2.56
C GLN A 103 -9.59 3.86 3.39
N THR A 104 -9.44 2.57 3.61
CA THR A 104 -10.38 1.76 4.40
C THR A 104 -9.90 1.64 5.84
N PRO A 105 -10.75 1.88 6.85
CA PRO A 105 -10.34 1.80 8.24
C PRO A 105 -10.18 0.35 8.70
N HIS A 106 -9.08 0.08 9.41
CA HIS A 106 -8.84 -1.17 10.11
C HIS A 106 -9.23 -1.03 11.59
N LEU A 107 -10.42 -1.51 11.93
CA LEU A 107 -11.09 -1.32 13.24
C LEU A 107 -10.29 -1.83 14.46
N ASN A 108 -9.32 -2.72 14.25
CA ASN A 108 -8.50 -3.30 15.33
C ASN A 108 -7.21 -2.50 15.61
N ARG A 109 -7.13 -1.21 15.24
CA ARG A 109 -5.96 -0.36 15.45
C ARG A 109 -6.34 0.99 16.06
N GLU A 110 -5.42 1.56 16.85
CA GLU A 110 -5.56 2.92 17.41
C GLU A 110 -5.65 3.99 16.31
N ARG A 111 -4.90 3.79 15.22
CA ARG A 111 -4.95 4.62 14.01
C ARG A 111 -5.51 3.76 12.89
N SER A 112 -6.78 3.98 12.58
CA SER A 112 -7.57 3.07 11.75
C SER A 112 -7.27 3.22 10.26
N PHE A 113 -6.95 4.42 9.77
CA PHE A 113 -6.72 4.67 8.35
C PHE A 113 -5.21 4.66 8.02
N PRO A 114 -4.76 3.78 7.10
CA PRO A 114 -3.35 3.69 6.73
C PRO A 114 -2.74 4.99 6.19
N ASP A 115 -3.48 5.72 5.36
CA ASP A 115 -3.06 6.98 4.76
C ASP A 115 -2.91 8.10 5.79
N GLU A 116 -3.91 8.29 6.66
CA GLU A 116 -3.86 9.26 7.76
C GLU A 116 -2.67 8.99 8.69
N TYR A 117 -2.41 7.70 9.01
CA TYR A 117 -1.27 7.32 9.85
C TYR A 117 0.07 7.64 9.16
N VAL A 118 0.20 7.40 7.86
CA VAL A 118 1.42 7.76 7.14
C VAL A 118 1.66 9.28 7.22
N LEU A 119 0.64 10.09 6.98
CA LEU A 119 0.80 11.55 7.03
C LEU A 119 1.22 12.05 8.41
N GLU A 120 0.65 11.48 9.47
CA GLU A 120 1.05 11.78 10.83
C GLU A 120 2.53 11.45 11.08
N LEU A 121 3.00 10.28 10.61
CA LEU A 121 4.41 9.88 10.76
C LEU A 121 5.37 10.83 10.03
N PHE A 122 4.95 11.40 8.91
CA PHE A 122 5.77 12.35 8.14
C PHE A 122 5.59 13.81 8.61
N GLY A 123 4.71 14.07 9.57
CA GLY A 123 4.39 15.42 10.06
C GLY A 123 3.81 16.31 8.97
N VAL A 124 2.96 15.75 8.11
CA VAL A 124 2.27 16.45 7.02
C VAL A 124 0.85 16.74 7.48
N GLU A 125 0.41 17.99 7.43
CA GLU A 125 -0.99 18.34 7.68
C GLU A 125 -1.87 17.79 6.55
N GLU A 126 -2.98 17.12 6.91
CA GLU A 126 -3.95 16.59 5.95
C GLU A 126 -4.45 17.69 5.00
N GLN A 127 -4.23 17.52 3.70
CA GLN A 127 -5.07 18.16 2.70
C GLN A 127 -6.36 17.34 2.57
N LYS A 128 -7.35 17.65 3.42
CA LYS A 128 -8.68 17.03 3.35
C LYS A 128 -9.35 17.30 2.00
N VAL A 129 -9.20 16.38 1.06
CA VAL A 129 -10.12 16.25 -0.07
C VAL A 129 -10.83 14.91 0.09
N ARG A 130 -11.94 14.92 0.85
CA ARG A 130 -12.87 13.79 0.89
C ARG A 130 -13.86 13.97 -0.25
N PHE A 131 -13.87 13.05 -1.21
CA PHE A 131 -15.01 12.90 -2.11
C PHE A 131 -16.12 12.22 -1.29
N HIS A 132 -17.20 12.97 -1.06
CA HIS A 132 -18.45 12.49 -0.48
C HIS A 132 -19.31 11.81 -1.53
#